data_AF-A0A1U8A9T9-F1
#
_entry.id   AF-A0A1U8A9T9-F1
#
_cell.length_a   1.000
_cell.length_b   1.000
_cell.length_c   1.000
_cell.angle_alpha   90.00
_cell.angle_beta   90.00
_cell.angle_gamma   90.00
#
_symmetry.space_group_name_H-M   'P 1'
#
loop_
_entity.id
_entity.type
_entity.pdbx_description
1 polymer ?
#
loop_
_entity_poly.entity_id
_entity_poly.type
_entity_poly.pdbx_seq_one_letter_code
_entity_poly.pdbx_strand_id
1 'polypeptide(L)'
;MLPRWSRTIIHLSRAGLHKSTGTPKDIYVAYRNHSRVAAATTVTSTDSTVKDSSSKQPVNINKMFWSKACSLALAPDSPLYVEELKYEGFKHIMLKLLLFYSKQSKSIRGANVVYRRIISQVDKPAIYDVFNLEKTFKTTFSLLVLHMWLCLRRLKEEGKEGVEFGQYLYEIYNHDLELRVSKAGVNLLLTRWMKDLEKIFYGNVVAYDAAMLPEARPGEFQNVIWRNVFSDDGSPMPNDAASHAVQAMSRYARRESACLSLTDTGSCLNLLIREIGG
;
A
#
# COMPACT_ATOMS: atom_id res chain seq x y z
N MET A 1 7.95 -12.80 -22.26
CA MET A 1 8.27 -11.52 -21.60
C MET A 1 8.73 -11.84 -20.18
N LEU A 2 10.05 -11.80 -19.94
CA LEU A 2 10.72 -12.26 -18.71
C LEU A 2 10.69 -11.18 -17.59
N PRO A 3 10.81 -11.55 -16.30
CA PRO A 3 10.27 -10.82 -15.16
C PRO A 3 11.23 -9.71 -14.69
N ARG A 4 10.73 -8.46 -14.65
CA ARG A 4 11.50 -7.30 -14.16
C ARG A 4 11.66 -7.27 -12.64
N TRP A 5 10.68 -7.82 -11.91
CA TRP A 5 10.64 -7.80 -10.44
C TRP A 5 11.62 -8.80 -9.80
N SER A 6 11.75 -10.01 -10.35
CA SER A 6 12.70 -11.01 -9.83
C SER A 6 14.16 -10.61 -10.03
N ARG A 7 14.48 -9.91 -11.14
CA ARG A 7 15.84 -9.42 -11.44
C ARG A 7 16.27 -8.29 -10.51
N THR A 8 15.36 -7.39 -10.14
CA THR A 8 15.69 -6.28 -9.23
C THR A 8 15.98 -6.78 -7.82
N ILE A 9 15.29 -7.80 -7.34
CA ILE A 9 15.51 -8.40 -6.02
C ILE A 9 16.92 -9.03 -5.91
N ILE A 10 17.36 -9.75 -6.95
CA ILE A 10 18.69 -10.40 -6.96
C ILE A 10 19.82 -9.36 -6.99
N HIS A 11 19.63 -8.23 -7.69
CA HIS A 11 20.62 -7.15 -7.71
C HIS A 11 20.62 -6.31 -6.42
N LEU A 12 19.45 -6.08 -5.81
CA LEU A 12 19.32 -5.32 -4.56
C LEU A 12 19.88 -6.09 -3.35
N SER A 13 19.75 -7.42 -3.30
CA SER A 13 20.35 -8.23 -2.23
C SER A 13 21.88 -8.29 -2.30
N ARG A 14 22.47 -8.10 -3.49
CA ARG A 14 23.93 -8.15 -3.69
C ARG A 14 24.62 -6.79 -3.54
N ALA A 15 23.87 -5.69 -3.66
CA ALA A 15 24.37 -4.32 -3.52
C ALA A 15 24.28 -3.76 -2.08
N GLY A 16 23.86 -4.58 -1.11
CA GLY A 16 23.80 -4.23 0.30
C GLY A 16 25.17 -4.17 0.98
N LEU A 17 26.05 -3.27 0.53
CA LEU A 17 27.16 -2.74 1.34
C LEU A 17 27.81 -1.52 0.67
N HIS A 18 27.06 -0.49 0.29
CA HIS A 18 27.65 0.83 0.08
C HIS A 18 26.69 1.93 0.53
N LYS A 19 27.13 2.70 1.54
CA LYS A 19 26.52 3.95 2.00
C LYS A 19 26.18 4.83 0.79
N SER A 20 24.91 4.96 0.44
CA SER A 20 24.43 6.01 -0.45
C SER A 20 23.78 7.10 0.38
N THR A 21 24.60 8.01 0.88
CA THR A 21 24.19 9.28 1.46
C THR A 21 23.86 10.23 0.31
N GLY A 22 22.62 10.18 -0.18
CA GLY A 22 22.17 11.05 -1.27
C GLY A 22 20.71 10.81 -1.62
N THR A 23 19.80 11.50 -0.95
CA THR A 23 18.37 11.53 -1.31
C THR A 23 18.18 12.40 -2.56
N PRO A 24 17.59 11.89 -3.67
CA PRO A 24 17.43 12.70 -4.87
C PRO A 24 16.29 13.71 -4.69
N LYS A 25 16.62 15.01 -4.67
CA LYS A 25 15.66 16.13 -4.76
C LYS A 25 14.70 15.98 -5.96
N ASP A 26 15.08 15.20 -6.96
CA ASP A 26 14.32 14.91 -8.18
C ASP A 26 12.97 14.20 -7.92
N ILE A 27 12.87 13.39 -6.86
CA ILE A 27 11.64 12.65 -6.52
C ILE A 27 10.54 13.60 -6.03
N TYR A 28 10.90 14.60 -5.23
CA TYR A 28 9.96 15.62 -4.75
C TYR A 28 9.57 16.61 -5.84
N VAL A 29 10.48 16.94 -6.76
CA VAL A 29 10.19 17.76 -7.93
C VAL A 29 9.18 17.07 -8.85
N ALA A 30 9.22 15.74 -8.98
CA ALA A 30 8.18 15.00 -9.68
C ALA A 30 6.82 15.19 -9.00
N TYR A 31 6.68 14.95 -7.69
CA TYR A 31 5.41 15.20 -7.00
C TYR A 31 4.93 16.66 -7.09
N ARG A 32 5.83 17.65 -6.97
CA ARG A 32 5.51 19.08 -6.98
C ARG A 32 5.12 19.62 -8.37
N ASN A 33 5.71 19.10 -9.44
CA ASN A 33 5.29 19.42 -10.80
C ASN A 33 3.94 18.76 -11.15
N HIS A 34 3.50 17.78 -10.36
CA HIS A 34 2.38 16.90 -10.69
C HIS A 34 1.17 17.05 -9.75
N SER A 35 1.29 17.71 -8.59
CA SER A 35 0.18 18.15 -7.73
C SER A 35 -0.63 19.31 -8.31
N ARG A 36 -0.20 19.87 -9.45
CA ARG A 36 -0.84 21.03 -10.08
C ARG A 36 -2.06 20.69 -10.95
N VAL A 37 -2.42 19.41 -11.08
CA VAL A 37 -3.60 18.95 -11.83
C VAL A 37 -4.65 18.42 -10.85
N ALA A 38 -5.43 19.36 -10.29
CA ALA A 38 -6.83 19.27 -9.85
C ALA A 38 -7.11 20.28 -8.72
N ALA A 39 -7.07 21.58 -9.06
CA ALA A 39 -7.76 22.62 -8.31
C ALA A 39 -8.61 23.43 -9.30
N ALA A 40 -9.80 22.91 -9.62
CA ALA A 40 -10.86 23.53 -10.40
C ALA A 40 -12.13 22.68 -10.13
N THR A 41 -13.30 23.16 -9.71
CA THR A 41 -13.87 24.50 -9.56
C THR A 41 -15.03 24.35 -8.56
N THR A 42 -15.04 25.06 -7.43
CA THR A 42 -16.29 25.34 -6.72
C THR A 42 -16.62 26.80 -6.97
N VAL A 43 -17.60 26.99 -7.84
CA VAL A 43 -18.20 28.28 -8.16
C VAL A 43 -18.69 28.93 -6.87
N THR A 44 -18.19 30.12 -6.59
CA THR A 44 -18.75 31.04 -5.60
C THR A 44 -20.18 31.36 -5.99
N SER A 45 -21.13 30.99 -5.13
CA SER A 45 -22.46 31.60 -5.10
C SER A 45 -22.82 31.81 -3.64
N THR A 46 -23.06 33.07 -3.34
CA THR A 46 -23.39 33.64 -2.05
C THR A 46 -24.75 33.17 -1.53
N ASP A 47 -24.82 33.14 -0.20
CA ASP A 47 -26.00 33.36 0.64
C ASP A 47 -26.88 32.15 1.00
N SER A 48 -26.68 31.61 2.21
CA SER A 48 -27.69 31.64 3.28
C SER A 48 -27.26 30.79 4.48
N THR A 49 -27.56 31.33 5.65
CA THR A 49 -27.33 30.84 7.00
C THR A 49 -28.05 29.53 7.30
N VAL A 50 -27.32 28.44 7.54
CA VAL A 50 -27.80 27.32 8.37
C VAL A 50 -26.68 26.82 9.28
N LYS A 51 -27.00 26.89 10.57
CA LYS A 51 -26.26 26.42 11.73
C LYS A 51 -26.33 24.89 11.73
N ASP A 52 -25.20 24.19 11.67
CA ASP A 52 -25.19 22.77 12.04
C ASP A 52 -23.97 22.40 12.88
N SER A 53 -24.28 22.12 14.13
CA SER A 53 -23.37 21.69 15.18
C SER A 53 -23.17 20.18 15.08
N SER A 54 -21.99 19.76 14.62
CA SER A 54 -21.53 18.37 14.75
C SER A 54 -20.26 18.33 15.58
N SER A 55 -20.43 18.02 16.86
CA SER A 55 -19.37 17.74 17.80
C SER A 55 -18.63 16.47 17.39
N LYS A 56 -17.54 16.60 16.62
CA LYS A 56 -16.60 15.49 16.38
C LYS A 56 -15.87 15.19 17.69
N GLN A 57 -16.19 14.05 18.32
CA GLN A 57 -15.36 13.54 19.39
C GLN A 57 -13.95 13.27 18.86
N PRO A 58 -12.88 13.65 19.58
CA PRO A 58 -11.52 13.39 19.13
C PRO A 58 -11.26 11.89 19.23
N VAL A 59 -11.26 11.20 18.09
CA VAL A 59 -10.79 9.80 18.00
C VAL A 59 -9.36 9.78 18.54
N ASN A 60 -9.12 9.04 19.63
CA ASN A 60 -7.79 8.97 20.23
C ASN A 60 -6.92 8.01 19.40
N ILE A 61 -6.34 8.57 18.33
CA ILE A 61 -5.51 7.89 17.30
C ILE A 61 -4.40 7.06 17.94
N ASN A 62 -3.83 7.54 19.05
CA ASN A 62 -2.83 6.80 19.79
C ASN A 62 -3.42 5.44 20.21
N LYS A 63 -4.55 5.39 20.91
CA LYS A 63 -5.14 4.17 21.49
C LYS A 63 -5.43 3.05 20.48
N MET A 64 -5.80 3.37 19.23
CA MET A 64 -6.20 2.38 18.21
C MET A 64 -5.06 1.46 17.75
N PHE A 65 -3.82 1.94 17.78
CA PHE A 65 -2.66 1.18 17.27
C PHE A 65 -1.77 0.59 18.37
N TRP A 66 -2.19 0.65 19.64
CA TRP A 66 -1.50 -0.01 20.76
C TRP A 66 -1.97 -1.45 21.02
N SER A 67 -2.94 -1.95 20.26
CA SER A 67 -3.28 -3.38 20.33
C SER A 67 -2.07 -4.22 19.93
N LYS A 68 -1.83 -5.31 20.65
CA LYS A 68 -0.76 -6.25 20.33
C LYS A 68 -1.00 -6.82 18.93
N ALA A 69 0.09 -7.08 18.21
CA ALA A 69 0.01 -7.74 16.91
C ALA A 69 -0.70 -9.10 17.05
N CYS A 70 -1.60 -9.40 16.13
CA CYS A 70 -2.35 -10.66 16.08
C CYS A 70 -2.33 -11.21 14.66
N SER A 71 -2.47 -12.52 14.51
CA SER A 71 -2.59 -13.15 13.19
C SER A 71 -3.78 -12.55 12.42
N LEU A 72 -3.59 -12.36 11.11
CA LEU A 72 -4.59 -11.86 10.16
C LEU A 72 -5.26 -13.01 9.40
N ALA A 73 -5.02 -14.26 9.81
CA ALA A 73 -5.68 -15.44 9.26
C ALA A 73 -7.18 -15.35 9.53
N LEU A 74 -7.96 -15.49 8.46
CA LEU A 74 -9.40 -15.59 8.57
C LEU A 74 -9.78 -16.97 9.10
N ALA A 75 -10.67 -16.99 10.09
CA ALA A 75 -11.34 -18.22 10.46
C ALA A 75 -12.17 -18.74 9.25
N PRO A 76 -12.23 -20.07 9.02
CA PRO A 76 -12.92 -20.64 7.85
C PRO A 76 -14.40 -20.26 7.72
N ASP A 77 -15.02 -19.86 8.81
CA ASP A 77 -16.42 -19.43 8.93
C ASP A 77 -16.64 -17.93 8.73
N SER A 78 -15.60 -17.15 8.47
CA SER A 78 -15.72 -15.71 8.27
C SER A 78 -16.38 -15.37 6.93
N PRO A 79 -17.30 -14.38 6.86
CA PRO A 79 -17.90 -13.93 5.60
C PRO A 79 -16.89 -13.31 4.62
N LEU A 80 -15.67 -13.01 5.08
CA LEU A 80 -14.56 -12.53 4.26
C LEU A 80 -13.64 -13.65 3.76
N TYR A 81 -13.87 -14.90 4.20
CA TYR A 81 -13.16 -16.08 3.74
C TYR A 81 -13.55 -16.35 2.28
N VAL A 82 -12.55 -16.30 1.39
CA VAL A 82 -12.76 -16.65 -0.01
C VAL A 82 -12.50 -18.14 -0.12
N GLU A 83 -13.57 -18.93 0.03
CA GLU A 83 -13.49 -20.37 -0.19
C GLU A 83 -13.26 -20.65 -1.68
N GLU A 84 -12.29 -21.52 -1.98
CA GLU A 84 -12.04 -21.94 -3.35
C GLU A 84 -13.27 -22.74 -3.83
N LEU A 85 -14.10 -22.12 -4.69
CA LEU A 85 -15.30 -22.74 -5.25
C LEU A 85 -14.97 -24.11 -5.87
N LYS A 86 -15.28 -25.18 -5.13
CA LYS A 86 -15.15 -26.55 -5.59
C LYS A 86 -16.41 -26.91 -6.38
N TYR A 87 -16.34 -26.72 -7.69
CA TYR A 87 -17.39 -27.20 -8.58
C TYR A 87 -17.28 -28.73 -8.71
N GLU A 88 -18.41 -29.42 -8.65
CA GLU A 88 -18.52 -30.87 -8.85
C GLU A 88 -19.08 -31.25 -10.23
N GLY A 89 -18.94 -32.52 -10.61
CA GLY A 89 -19.51 -33.09 -11.82
C GLY A 89 -18.95 -32.51 -13.12
N PHE A 90 -19.82 -32.34 -14.13
CA PHE A 90 -19.41 -31.86 -15.47
C PHE A 90 -18.76 -30.46 -15.43
N LYS A 91 -19.21 -29.59 -14.52
CA LYS A 91 -18.62 -28.25 -14.31
C LYS A 91 -17.16 -28.36 -13.86
N HIS A 92 -16.84 -29.31 -12.98
CA HIS A 92 -15.46 -29.57 -12.57
C HIS A 92 -14.57 -29.91 -13.78
N ILE A 93 -15.04 -30.85 -14.60
CA ILE A 93 -14.30 -31.36 -15.76
C ILE A 93 -14.06 -30.23 -16.76
N MET A 94 -15.09 -29.45 -17.06
CA MET A 94 -14.99 -28.28 -17.96
C MET A 94 -14.03 -27.22 -17.42
N LEU A 95 -14.14 -26.85 -16.13
CA LEU A 95 -13.24 -25.86 -15.52
C LEU A 95 -11.79 -26.37 -15.46
N LYS A 96 -11.59 -27.66 -15.21
CA LYS A 96 -10.27 -28.29 -15.25
C LYS A 96 -9.68 -28.26 -16.66
N LEU A 97 -10.48 -28.54 -17.68
CA LEU A 97 -10.07 -28.44 -19.10
C LEU A 97 -9.71 -27.01 -19.50
N LEU A 98 -10.43 -26.00 -18.96
CA LEU A 98 -10.17 -24.57 -19.12
C LEU A 98 -9.03 -24.04 -18.22
N LEU A 99 -8.24 -24.93 -17.59
CA LEU A 99 -7.12 -24.59 -16.70
C LEU A 99 -7.50 -23.76 -15.46
N PHE A 100 -8.79 -23.70 -15.08
CA PHE A 100 -9.27 -22.91 -13.94
C PHE A 100 -8.59 -23.29 -12.60
N TYR A 101 -8.26 -24.57 -12.44
CA TYR A 101 -7.60 -25.10 -11.24
C TYR A 101 -6.07 -25.17 -11.37
N SER A 102 -5.49 -24.60 -12.43
CA SER A 102 -4.04 -24.49 -12.56
C SER A 102 -3.45 -23.61 -11.44
N LYS A 103 -2.19 -23.88 -11.06
CA LYS A 103 -1.47 -23.10 -10.05
C LYS A 103 -1.51 -21.60 -10.35
N GLN A 104 -1.26 -21.24 -11.62
CA GLN A 104 -1.29 -19.86 -12.09
C GLN A 104 -2.68 -19.21 -11.92
N SER A 105 -3.75 -19.87 -12.35
CA SER A 105 -5.11 -19.32 -12.22
C SER A 105 -5.50 -19.13 -10.76
N LYS A 106 -5.12 -20.06 -9.87
CA LYS A 106 -5.33 -19.91 -8.42
C LYS A 106 -4.56 -18.72 -7.85
N SER A 107 -3.28 -18.58 -8.20
CA SER A 107 -2.44 -17.46 -7.74
C SER A 107 -2.98 -16.11 -8.21
N ILE A 108 -3.42 -15.98 -9.46
CA ILE A 108 -4.02 -14.72 -9.97
C ILE A 108 -5.30 -14.36 -9.20
N ARG A 109 -6.17 -15.33 -8.92
CA ARG A 109 -7.38 -15.08 -8.11
C ARG A 109 -7.03 -14.67 -6.68
N GLY A 110 -6.10 -15.38 -6.04
CA GLY A 110 -5.63 -15.03 -4.69
C GLY A 110 -5.03 -13.63 -4.65
N ALA A 111 -4.19 -13.27 -5.63
CA ALA A 111 -3.58 -11.95 -5.71
C ALA A 111 -4.64 -10.85 -5.89
N ASN A 112 -5.71 -11.11 -6.65
CA ASN A 112 -6.85 -10.20 -6.77
C ASN A 112 -7.58 -10.00 -5.43
N VAL A 113 -7.76 -11.06 -4.64
CA VAL A 113 -8.38 -10.96 -3.31
C VAL A 113 -7.52 -10.10 -2.38
N VAL A 114 -6.21 -10.35 -2.33
CA VAL A 114 -5.27 -9.55 -1.52
C VAL A 114 -5.29 -8.09 -1.97
N TYR A 115 -5.23 -7.83 -3.28
CA TYR A 115 -5.26 -6.46 -3.79
C TYR A 115 -6.57 -5.74 -3.49
N ARG A 116 -7.71 -6.43 -3.61
CA ARG A 116 -9.04 -5.89 -3.24
C ARG A 116 -9.10 -5.45 -1.78
N ARG A 117 -8.41 -6.18 -0.90
CA ARG A 117 -8.30 -5.80 0.53
C ARG A 117 -7.38 -4.61 0.74
N ILE A 118 -6.29 -4.49 -0.03
CA ILE A 118 -5.43 -3.30 0.01
C ILE A 118 -6.24 -2.06 -0.39
N ILE A 119 -6.95 -2.10 -1.52
CA ILE A 119 -7.74 -0.95 -1.97
C ILE A 119 -8.91 -0.66 -1.03
N SER A 120 -9.52 -1.67 -0.39
CA SER A 120 -10.59 -1.44 0.59
C SER A 120 -10.09 -0.76 1.87
N GLN A 121 -8.80 -0.85 2.20
CA GLN A 121 -8.19 -0.02 3.24
C GLN A 121 -7.89 1.38 2.74
N VAL A 122 -7.25 1.48 1.58
CA VAL A 122 -6.73 2.76 1.09
C VAL A 122 -7.84 3.69 0.62
N ASP A 123 -8.92 3.20 0.02
CA ASP A 123 -9.98 4.05 -0.53
C ASP A 123 -10.98 4.55 0.54
N LYS A 124 -10.92 4.01 1.77
CA LYS A 124 -11.80 4.40 2.88
C LYS A 124 -11.48 5.79 3.43
N PRO A 125 -12.50 6.64 3.70
CA PRO A 125 -12.26 7.96 4.30
C PRO A 125 -11.52 7.92 5.65
N ALA A 126 -11.77 6.88 6.45
CA ALA A 126 -11.25 6.78 7.82
C ALA A 126 -9.72 6.85 7.92
N ILE A 127 -8.96 6.27 6.99
CA ILE A 127 -7.49 6.32 7.05
C ILE A 127 -6.97 7.75 6.85
N TYR A 128 -7.62 8.54 6.00
CA TYR A 128 -7.26 9.93 5.75
C TYR A 128 -7.58 10.80 6.95
N ASP A 129 -8.76 10.62 7.54
CA ASP A 129 -9.18 11.36 8.73
C ASP A 129 -8.29 11.05 9.95
N VAL A 130 -8.00 9.76 10.19
CA VAL A 130 -7.19 9.30 11.32
C VAL A 130 -5.76 9.82 11.27
N PHE A 131 -5.19 9.93 10.06
CA PHE A 131 -3.82 10.42 9.88
C PHE A 131 -3.74 11.89 9.46
N ASN A 132 -4.87 12.62 9.46
CA ASN A 132 -4.94 14.01 9.03
C ASN A 132 -4.30 14.23 7.64
N LEU A 133 -4.61 13.33 6.71
CA LEU A 133 -4.16 13.39 5.31
C LEU A 133 -5.29 13.94 4.44
N GLU A 134 -4.97 14.85 3.52
CA GLU A 134 -5.90 15.21 2.46
C GLU A 134 -6.01 14.07 1.45
N LYS A 135 -7.23 13.77 0.97
CA LYS A 135 -7.45 12.73 -0.04
C LYS A 135 -7.09 13.24 -1.44
N THR A 136 -5.82 13.08 -1.80
CA THR A 136 -5.26 13.43 -3.12
C THR A 136 -4.72 12.19 -3.82
N PHE A 137 -4.40 12.29 -5.12
CA PHE A 137 -3.72 11.20 -5.82
C PHE A 137 -2.39 10.83 -5.14
N LYS A 138 -1.61 11.84 -4.69
CA LYS A 138 -0.33 11.65 -4.01
C LYS A 138 -0.48 10.83 -2.73
N THR A 139 -1.38 11.23 -1.83
CA THR A 139 -1.56 10.54 -0.54
C THR A 139 -2.13 9.15 -0.76
N THR A 140 -3.09 8.98 -1.68
CA THR A 140 -3.64 7.69 -2.08
C THR A 140 -2.56 6.75 -2.62
N PHE A 141 -1.72 7.23 -3.55
CA PHE A 141 -0.60 6.47 -4.09
C PHE A 141 0.41 6.09 -3.00
N SER A 142 0.75 7.01 -2.10
CA SER A 142 1.69 6.76 -1.01
C SER A 142 1.17 5.69 -0.04
N LEU A 143 -0.14 5.70 0.26
CA LEU A 143 -0.80 4.66 1.05
C LEU A 143 -0.83 3.32 0.30
N LEU A 144 -1.12 3.30 -1.01
CA LEU A 144 -1.04 2.08 -1.82
C LEU A 144 0.37 1.48 -1.78
N VAL A 145 1.40 2.30 -1.98
CA VAL A 145 2.82 1.87 -1.93
C VAL A 145 3.16 1.27 -0.57
N LEU A 146 2.73 1.91 0.53
CA LEU A 146 2.98 1.42 1.88
C LEU A 146 2.35 0.03 2.12
N HIS A 147 1.08 -0.15 1.73
CA HIS A 147 0.36 -1.42 1.92
C HIS A 147 0.88 -2.51 0.98
N MET A 148 1.22 -2.17 -0.26
CA MET A 148 1.88 -3.09 -1.18
C MET A 148 3.24 -3.54 -0.64
N TRP A 149 4.06 -2.63 -0.10
CA TRP A 149 5.33 -2.97 0.51
C TRP A 149 5.16 -3.96 1.67
N LEU A 150 4.20 -3.73 2.58
CA LEU A 150 3.90 -4.65 3.68
C LEU A 150 3.60 -6.07 3.18
N CYS A 151 2.71 -6.20 2.19
CA CYS A 151 2.35 -7.51 1.63
C CYS A 151 3.52 -8.16 0.90
N LEU A 152 4.24 -7.43 0.05
CA LEU A 152 5.34 -7.97 -0.75
C LEU A 152 6.53 -8.39 0.11
N ARG A 153 6.79 -7.64 1.20
CA ARG A 153 7.81 -7.99 2.19
C ARG A 153 7.48 -9.34 2.84
N ARG A 154 6.24 -9.53 3.31
CA ARG A 154 5.79 -10.80 3.91
C ARG A 154 5.82 -11.95 2.91
N LEU A 155 5.35 -11.74 1.68
CA LEU A 155 5.35 -12.77 0.63
C LEU A 155 6.76 -13.21 0.26
N LYS A 156 7.74 -12.31 0.29
CA LYS A 156 9.14 -12.66 0.02
C LYS A 156 9.72 -13.66 1.03
N GLU A 157 9.21 -13.66 2.27
CA GLU A 157 9.63 -14.62 3.31
C GLU A 157 9.17 -16.05 3.00
N GLU A 158 8.18 -16.24 2.12
CA GLU A 158 7.70 -17.55 1.64
C GLU A 158 8.54 -18.15 0.49
N GLY A 159 9.70 -17.55 0.22
CA GLY A 159 10.63 -18.04 -0.80
C GLY A 159 10.06 -17.92 -2.21
N LYS A 160 10.33 -18.92 -3.05
CA LYS A 160 10.05 -18.84 -4.50
C LYS A 160 8.57 -18.70 -4.82
N GLU A 161 7.70 -19.39 -4.09
CA GLU A 161 6.26 -19.35 -4.33
C GLU A 161 5.66 -17.99 -3.96
N GLY A 162 6.10 -17.41 -2.84
CA GLY A 162 5.68 -16.08 -2.44
C GLY A 162 6.18 -14.97 -3.37
N VAL A 163 7.40 -15.10 -3.92
CA VAL A 163 7.91 -14.17 -4.95
C VAL A 163 7.09 -14.28 -6.24
N GLU A 164 6.72 -15.49 -6.66
CA GLU A 164 5.85 -15.72 -7.82
C GLU A 164 4.45 -15.12 -7.58
N PHE A 165 3.88 -15.32 -6.39
CA PHE A 165 2.60 -14.72 -6.02
C PHE A 165 2.66 -13.19 -5.97
N GLY A 166 3.73 -12.64 -5.40
CA GLY A 166 4.00 -11.19 -5.34
C GLY A 166 4.08 -10.55 -6.72
N GLN A 167 4.55 -11.27 -7.74
CA GLN A 167 4.53 -10.81 -9.14
C GLN A 167 3.09 -10.59 -9.63
N TYR A 168 2.19 -11.53 -9.42
CA TYR A 168 0.78 -11.37 -9.80
C TYR A 168 0.12 -10.20 -9.05
N LEU A 169 0.43 -10.04 -7.76
CA LEU A 169 -0.07 -8.93 -6.96
C LEU A 169 0.43 -7.58 -7.51
N TYR A 170 1.71 -7.48 -7.86
CA TYR A 170 2.31 -6.28 -8.44
C TYR A 170 1.74 -5.94 -9.83
N GLU A 171 1.45 -6.94 -10.65
CA GLU A 171 0.80 -6.74 -11.96
C GLU A 171 -0.61 -6.18 -11.83
N ILE A 172 -1.42 -6.72 -10.91
CA ILE A 172 -2.77 -6.21 -10.62
C ILE A 172 -2.70 -4.77 -10.10
N TYR A 173 -1.76 -4.49 -9.20
CA TYR A 173 -1.50 -3.13 -8.71
C TYR A 173 -1.14 -2.15 -9.82
N ASN A 174 -0.24 -2.52 -10.74
CA ASN A 174 0.15 -1.62 -11.83
C ASN A 174 -1.01 -1.33 -12.78
N HIS A 175 -1.85 -2.33 -13.04
CA HIS A 175 -3.02 -2.13 -13.88
C HIS A 175 -4.02 -1.16 -13.23
N ASP A 176 -4.30 -1.30 -11.94
CA ASP A 176 -5.14 -0.35 -11.21
C ASP A 176 -4.53 1.05 -11.16
N LEU A 177 -3.21 1.15 -10.93
CA LEU A 177 -2.49 2.42 -10.93
C LEU A 177 -2.59 3.13 -12.28
N GLU A 178 -2.43 2.40 -13.38
CA GLU A 178 -2.58 2.93 -14.74
C GLU A 178 -4.00 3.51 -14.97
N LEU A 179 -5.04 2.78 -14.52
CA LEU A 179 -6.42 3.25 -14.59
C LEU A 179 -6.64 4.51 -13.74
N ARG A 180 -6.05 4.58 -12.53
CA ARG A 180 -6.14 5.78 -11.67
C ARG A 180 -5.45 6.99 -12.30
N VAL A 181 -4.28 6.80 -12.92
CA VAL A 181 -3.55 7.87 -13.63
C VAL A 181 -4.33 8.36 -14.84
N SER A 182 -4.89 7.44 -15.64
CA SER A 182 -5.73 7.79 -16.79
C SER A 182 -6.98 8.58 -16.36
N LYS A 183 -7.67 8.14 -15.29
CA LYS A 183 -8.81 8.86 -14.71
C LYS A 183 -8.46 10.25 -14.17
N ALA A 184 -7.23 10.45 -13.70
CA ALA A 184 -6.73 11.76 -13.28
C ALA A 184 -6.42 12.72 -14.46
N GLY A 185 -6.72 12.31 -15.71
CA GLY A 185 -6.60 13.15 -16.90
C GLY A 185 -5.24 13.05 -17.61
N VAL A 186 -4.37 12.13 -17.19
CA VAL A 186 -3.03 11.96 -17.77
C VAL A 186 -3.03 10.84 -18.82
N ASN A 187 -3.44 11.17 -20.04
CA ASN A 187 -3.48 10.19 -21.14
C ASN A 187 -2.29 10.31 -22.10
N LEU A 188 -1.84 11.53 -22.43
CA LEU A 188 -0.78 11.76 -23.43
C LEU A 188 0.63 11.38 -22.96
N LEU A 189 0.87 11.33 -21.64
CA LEU A 189 2.17 11.04 -21.03
C LEU A 189 2.13 9.83 -20.09
N LEU A 190 1.11 8.97 -20.20
CA LEU A 190 0.87 7.85 -19.30
C LEU A 190 2.12 6.98 -19.10
N THR A 191 2.83 6.63 -20.18
CA THR A 191 4.06 5.83 -20.11
C THR A 191 5.18 6.50 -19.31
N ARG A 192 5.33 7.82 -19.42
CA ARG A 192 6.34 8.57 -18.64
C ARG A 192 5.94 8.59 -17.17
N TRP A 193 4.67 8.88 -16.89
CA TRP A 193 4.12 8.89 -15.54
C TRP A 193 4.26 7.54 -14.85
N MET A 194 3.90 6.44 -15.52
CA MET A 194 4.03 5.09 -14.97
C MET A 194 5.49 4.75 -14.66
N LYS A 195 6.46 5.16 -15.50
CA LYS A 195 7.89 4.97 -15.21
C LYS A 195 8.35 5.75 -13.98
N ASP A 196 7.84 6.97 -13.78
CA ASP A 196 8.23 7.79 -12.63
C ASP A 196 7.56 7.26 -11.34
N LEU A 197 6.31 6.83 -11.39
CA LEU A 197 5.63 6.14 -10.28
C LEU A 197 6.31 4.81 -9.94
N GLU A 198 6.76 4.05 -10.92
CA GLU A 198 7.54 2.81 -10.71
C GLU A 198 8.85 3.10 -9.95
N LYS A 199 9.60 4.15 -10.33
CA LYS A 199 10.82 4.56 -9.59
C LYS A 199 10.50 4.94 -8.15
N ILE A 200 9.42 5.69 -7.93
CA ILE A 200 8.99 6.10 -6.59
C ILE A 200 8.64 4.87 -5.75
N PHE A 201 7.89 3.92 -6.32
CA PHE A 201 7.53 2.67 -5.66
C PHE A 201 8.77 1.92 -5.16
N TYR A 202 9.76 1.66 -6.03
CA TYR A 202 10.97 0.93 -5.61
C TYR A 202 11.84 1.73 -4.64
N GLY A 203 11.95 3.05 -4.82
CA GLY A 203 12.66 3.91 -3.88
C GLY A 203 12.05 3.86 -2.48
N ASN A 204 10.73 3.79 -2.39
CA ASN A 204 9.99 3.60 -1.14
C ASN A 204 10.24 2.24 -0.52
N VAL A 205 10.13 1.15 -1.29
CA VAL A 205 10.39 -0.22 -0.82
C VAL A 205 11.77 -0.32 -0.17
N VAL A 206 12.81 0.18 -0.85
CA VAL A 206 14.19 0.17 -0.32
C VAL A 206 14.31 1.01 0.96
N ALA A 207 13.70 2.20 0.99
CA ALA A 207 13.75 3.08 2.15
C ALA A 207 13.03 2.48 3.36
N TYR A 208 11.86 1.87 3.16
CA TYR A 208 11.10 1.22 4.21
C TYR A 208 11.82 -0.03 4.75
N ASP A 209 12.36 -0.87 3.86
CA ASP A 209 13.14 -2.04 4.28
C ASP A 209 14.35 -1.65 5.13
N ALA A 210 15.12 -0.65 4.70
CA ALA A 210 16.29 -0.17 5.44
C ALA A 210 15.93 0.40 6.81
N ALA A 211 14.82 1.14 6.90
CA ALA A 211 14.37 1.75 8.15
C ALA A 211 13.70 0.78 9.13
N MET A 212 13.41 -0.46 8.68
CA MET A 212 12.87 -1.55 9.50
C MET A 212 13.93 -2.55 9.97
N LEU A 213 15.21 -2.35 9.62
CA LEU A 213 16.29 -3.19 10.11
C LEU A 213 16.52 -2.97 11.62
N PRO A 214 16.93 -4.01 12.37
CA PRO A 214 17.26 -3.88 13.80
C PRO A 214 18.36 -2.84 14.08
N GLU A 215 19.28 -2.66 13.13
CA GLU A 215 20.42 -1.74 13.22
C GLU A 215 20.06 -0.31 12.78
N ALA A 216 18.81 -0.06 12.36
CA ALA A 216 18.37 1.27 11.96
C ALA A 216 18.40 2.24 13.15
N ARG A 217 18.70 3.52 12.87
CA ARG A 217 18.73 4.56 13.90
C ARG A 217 17.34 4.74 14.53
N PRO A 218 17.25 5.03 15.84
CA PRO A 218 15.98 5.40 16.46
C PRO A 218 15.31 6.55 15.70
N GLY A 219 14.03 6.39 15.35
CA GLY A 219 13.28 7.40 14.60
C GLY A 219 13.41 7.31 13.07
N GLU A 220 14.27 6.45 12.52
CA GLU A 220 14.51 6.42 11.06
C GLU A 220 13.25 6.07 10.27
N PHE A 221 12.45 5.12 10.75
CA PHE A 221 11.18 4.77 10.09
C PHE A 221 10.17 5.93 10.11
N GLN A 222 10.13 6.71 11.19
CA GLN A 222 9.31 7.92 11.26
C GLN A 222 9.76 8.95 10.21
N ASN A 223 11.06 9.14 10.05
CA ASN A 223 11.61 10.05 9.04
C ASN A 223 11.26 9.59 7.61
N VAL A 224 11.36 8.29 7.33
CA VAL A 224 11.02 7.73 6.02
C VAL A 224 9.51 7.83 5.75
N ILE A 225 8.65 7.58 6.74
CA ILE A 225 7.19 7.77 6.62
C ILE A 225 6.85 9.23 6.37
N TRP A 226 7.45 10.16 7.13
CA TRP A 226 7.27 11.60 6.94
C TRP A 226 7.58 12.00 5.49
N ARG A 227 8.78 11.68 5.01
CA ARG A 227 9.25 12.03 3.66
C ARG A 227 8.31 11.52 2.57
N ASN A 228 7.86 10.27 2.68
CA ASN A 228 7.17 9.62 1.57
C ASN A 228 5.65 9.78 1.60
N VAL A 229 5.05 9.98 2.78
CA VAL A 229 3.59 10.04 2.92
C VAL A 229 3.10 11.46 3.20
N PHE A 230 3.82 12.21 4.04
CA PHE A 230 3.34 13.48 4.61
C PHE A 230 4.02 14.73 4.02
N SER A 231 5.28 14.64 3.60
CA SER A 231 6.03 15.80 3.11
C SER A 231 5.71 16.08 1.64
N ASP A 232 5.33 17.32 1.33
CA ASP A 232 5.10 17.80 -0.04
C ASP A 232 6.34 18.43 -0.68
N ASP A 233 7.23 18.98 0.15
CA ASP A 233 8.41 19.76 -0.25
C ASP A 233 9.74 19.08 0.05
N GLY A 234 9.70 17.93 0.72
CA GLY A 234 10.89 17.21 1.18
C GLY A 234 11.59 17.84 2.36
N SER A 235 10.85 18.66 3.13
CA SER A 235 11.27 19.16 4.43
C SER A 235 11.81 18.03 5.31
N PRO A 236 12.96 18.23 5.99
CA PRO A 236 13.65 17.16 6.70
C PRO A 236 12.98 16.76 8.02
N MET A 237 12.08 17.59 8.56
CA MET A 237 11.40 17.31 9.83
C MET A 237 9.89 17.57 9.76
N PRO A 238 9.08 16.72 10.42
CA PRO A 238 7.65 16.98 10.58
C PRO A 238 7.42 18.26 11.37
N ASN A 239 6.48 19.10 10.91
CA ASN A 239 5.95 20.18 11.73
C ASN A 239 5.23 19.58 12.96
N ASP A 240 5.13 20.32 14.07
CA ASP A 240 4.57 19.83 15.34
C ASP A 240 3.19 19.20 15.17
N ALA A 241 2.35 19.78 14.30
CA ALA A 241 1.03 19.26 13.97
C ALA A 241 1.04 17.87 13.28
N ALA A 242 2.06 17.58 12.46
CA ALA A 242 2.16 16.32 11.72
C ALA A 242 2.93 15.23 12.49
N SER A 243 3.72 15.60 13.50
CA SER A 243 4.53 14.67 14.29
C SER A 243 3.70 13.53 14.89
N HIS A 244 2.51 13.84 15.43
CA HIS A 244 1.60 12.82 15.97
C HIS A 244 1.08 11.86 14.91
N ALA A 245 0.71 12.35 13.73
CA ALA A 245 0.21 11.52 12.63
C ALA A 245 1.30 10.60 12.06
N VAL A 246 2.53 11.12 11.89
CA VAL A 246 3.70 10.33 11.48
C VAL A 246 3.98 9.23 12.48
N GLN A 247 4.03 9.54 13.77
CA GLN A 247 4.25 8.54 14.82
C GLN A 247 3.16 7.47 14.82
N ALA A 248 1.89 7.86 14.66
CA ALA A 248 0.78 6.93 14.57
C ALA A 248 0.89 6.02 13.34
N MET A 249 1.19 6.57 12.16
CA MET A 249 1.37 5.80 10.92
C MET A 249 2.56 4.84 11.02
N SER A 250 3.67 5.26 11.63
CA SER A 250 4.81 4.37 11.87
C SER A 250 4.47 3.23 12.82
N ARG A 251 3.66 3.48 13.86
CA ARG A 251 3.16 2.41 14.75
C ARG A 251 2.21 1.48 14.01
N TYR A 252 1.29 2.02 13.21
CA TYR A 252 0.40 1.26 12.35
C TYR A 252 1.18 0.32 11.43
N ALA A 253 2.11 0.85 10.63
CA ALA A 253 2.88 0.03 9.69
C ALA A 253 3.74 -1.03 10.39
N ARG A 254 4.34 -0.73 11.55
CA ARG A 254 5.07 -1.75 12.35
C ARG A 254 4.13 -2.83 12.88
N ARG A 255 2.97 -2.44 13.40
CA ARG A 255 1.94 -3.37 13.88
C ARG A 255 1.47 -4.28 12.75
N GLU A 256 1.09 -3.72 11.60
CA GLU A 256 0.64 -4.50 10.45
C GLU A 256 1.73 -5.44 9.93
N SER A 257 3.00 -4.98 9.87
CA SER A 257 4.12 -5.87 9.55
C SER A 257 4.23 -7.04 10.53
N ALA A 258 4.10 -6.80 11.83
CA ALA A 258 4.14 -7.86 12.84
C ALA A 258 2.94 -8.81 12.74
N CYS A 259 1.73 -8.27 12.51
CA CYS A 259 0.51 -9.07 12.29
C CYS A 259 0.67 -9.99 11.06
N LEU A 260 1.22 -9.46 9.97
CA LEU A 260 1.51 -10.22 8.75
C LEU A 260 2.52 -11.35 9.03
N SER A 261 3.60 -11.08 9.76
CA SER A 261 4.58 -12.12 10.14
C SER A 261 4.01 -13.21 11.06
N LEU A 262 2.96 -12.91 11.85
CA LEU A 262 2.25 -13.89 12.69
C LEU A 262 1.21 -14.71 11.92
N THR A 263 0.91 -14.34 10.69
CA THR A 263 -0.09 -15.04 9.86
C THR A 263 0.57 -16.26 9.20
N ASP A 264 -0.08 -17.41 9.29
CA ASP A 264 0.42 -18.67 8.74
C ASP A 264 0.55 -18.62 7.21
N THR A 265 1.57 -19.31 6.70
CA THR A 265 1.92 -19.42 5.28
C THR A 265 0.77 -19.91 4.41
N GLY A 266 -0.06 -20.85 4.91
CA GLY A 266 -1.22 -21.38 4.19
C GLY A 266 -2.33 -20.34 3.99
N SER A 267 -2.39 -19.34 4.86
CA SER A 267 -3.32 -18.21 4.82
C SER A 267 -2.74 -16.97 4.14
N CYS A 268 -1.55 -17.01 3.54
CA CYS A 268 -1.01 -15.90 2.75
C CYS A 268 -1.86 -15.58 1.49
N LEU A 269 -2.68 -16.52 1.02
CA LEU A 269 -3.70 -16.28 0.00
C LEU A 269 -4.90 -15.47 0.55
N ASN A 270 -5.04 -15.44 1.87
CA ASN A 270 -6.12 -14.83 2.65
C ASN A 270 -5.59 -13.72 3.58
N LEU A 271 -4.52 -13.01 3.20
CA LEU A 271 -4.00 -11.88 3.97
C LEU A 271 -5.10 -10.84 4.15
N LEU A 272 -5.58 -10.63 5.38
CA LEU A 272 -6.25 -9.39 5.72
C LEU A 272 -5.16 -8.36 6.03
N ILE A 273 -5.31 -7.14 5.55
CA ILE A 273 -4.85 -5.99 6.31
C ILE A 273 -6.07 -5.58 7.13
N ARG A 274 -5.93 -5.46 8.44
CA ARG A 274 -7.07 -5.22 9.33
C ARG A 274 -7.65 -3.84 9.06
N GLU A 275 -8.98 -3.73 9.04
CA GLU A 275 -9.66 -2.44 8.86
C GLU A 275 -9.28 -1.45 9.95
N ILE A 276 -8.78 -0.28 9.55
CA ILE A 276 -8.59 0.84 10.47
C ILE A 276 -9.96 1.26 10.98
N GLY A 277 -10.30 0.87 12.21
CA GLY A 277 -11.62 1.13 12.80
C GLY A 277 -12.34 -0.09 13.37
N GLY A 278 -11.86 -1.31 13.14
CA GLY A 278 -12.41 -2.57 13.69
C GLY A 278 -11.46 -3.29 14.64
#